data_AF-A0A972VF23-F1
#
_entry.id   AF-A0A972VF23-F1
#
_cell.length_a   1.000
_cell.length_b   1.000
_cell.length_c   1.000
_cell.angle_alpha   90.00
_cell.angle_beta   90.00
_cell.angle_gamma   90.00
#
_symmetry.space_group_name_H-M   'P 1'
#
loop_
_entity.id
_entity.type
_entity.pdbx_description
1 polymer ?
#
loop_
_entity_poly.entity_id
_entity_poly.type
_entity_poly.pdbx_seq_one_letter_code
_entity_poly.pdbx_strand_id
1 'polypeptide(L)'
;MDEKAKQDVWRLMGAFLVILVVAMPAGKLWASGTGTILLEVWEDIGTGDVVVDLTDNPRYPDDPSWWKELTSFDFWDLGEEYGSRVRGYLHPQTSGVYTFWIASDNCSELWLSPDENPGNAALTAAVLAPNTYTAHYGWDEWPSQKSVPITLVGGQKYYTMSLHKEGVHGGGVCVAWQGPDCPERAVIDGEFLSAYELAPEKTQQLIKKIVALDLPAGIENSLVSKLENAINSLETGQDNAAINKLEAFINQVKAQRDKKQNLTNEQAGELIANVQAIIKSI
;
A
#
# COMPACT_ATOMS: atom_id res chain seq x y z
N MET A 1 38.14 -2.78 -47.90
CA MET A 1 37.34 -3.71 -47.06
C MET A 1 35.91 -3.59 -47.54
N ASP A 2 35.40 -4.68 -48.11
CA ASP A 2 34.14 -4.80 -48.86
C ASP A 2 32.91 -4.55 -47.97
N GLU A 3 31.88 -3.91 -48.52
CA GLU A 3 30.61 -3.61 -47.85
C GLU A 3 29.86 -4.89 -47.45
N LYS A 4 30.14 -6.00 -48.13
CA LYS A 4 29.68 -7.35 -47.74
C LYS A 4 30.30 -7.82 -46.43
N ALA A 5 31.56 -7.46 -46.15
CA ALA A 5 32.22 -7.75 -44.87
C ALA A 5 31.70 -6.88 -43.71
N LYS A 6 31.05 -5.75 -43.97
CA LYS A 6 30.39 -4.93 -42.93
C LYS A 6 29.01 -5.46 -42.58
N GLN A 7 28.30 -6.08 -43.53
CA GLN A 7 26.99 -6.70 -43.29
C GLN A 7 27.09 -8.07 -42.58
N ASP A 8 28.18 -8.82 -42.81
CA ASP A 8 28.40 -10.10 -42.11
C ASP A 8 28.84 -9.93 -40.65
N VAL A 9 29.45 -8.79 -40.28
CA VAL A 9 29.76 -8.47 -38.87
C VAL A 9 28.48 -8.17 -38.06
N TRP A 10 27.44 -7.61 -38.69
CA TRP A 10 26.15 -7.33 -38.03
C TRP A 10 25.29 -8.58 -37.81
N ARG A 11 25.56 -9.69 -38.49
CA ARG A 11 24.84 -10.97 -38.30
C ARG A 11 25.48 -11.91 -37.27
N LEU A 12 26.65 -11.57 -36.74
CA LEU A 12 27.32 -12.30 -35.64
C LEU A 12 27.24 -11.58 -34.28
N MET A 13 26.64 -10.38 -34.22
CA MET A 13 26.38 -9.65 -32.96
C MET A 13 24.95 -9.82 -32.44
N GLY A 14 24.21 -10.81 -32.97
CA GLY A 14 22.91 -11.21 -32.45
C GLY A 14 23.06 -12.01 -31.15
N ALA A 15 22.66 -11.38 -30.04
CA ALA A 15 22.28 -12.02 -28.78
C ALA A 15 23.31 -12.96 -28.13
N PHE A 16 24.32 -12.37 -27.49
CA PHE A 16 24.78 -12.90 -26.21
C PHE A 16 24.79 -11.75 -25.21
N LEU A 17 23.60 -11.48 -24.65
CA LEU A 17 23.55 -11.00 -23.28
C LEU A 17 24.16 -12.14 -22.46
N VAL A 18 25.47 -12.07 -22.21
CA VAL A 18 26.09 -12.85 -21.16
C VAL A 18 25.48 -12.31 -19.88
N ILE A 19 24.34 -12.88 -19.49
CA ILE A 19 23.94 -12.87 -18.09
C ILE A 19 25.10 -13.60 -17.42
N LEU A 20 26.01 -12.82 -16.85
CA LEU A 20 26.93 -13.31 -15.86
C LEU A 20 26.01 -13.81 -14.74
N VAL A 21 25.63 -15.08 -14.79
CA VAL A 21 25.08 -15.78 -13.64
C VAL A 21 26.28 -15.93 -12.71
N VAL A 22 26.60 -14.85 -12.01
CA VAL A 22 27.20 -14.99 -10.70
C VAL A 22 26.18 -15.82 -9.95
N ALA A 23 26.54 -17.07 -9.64
CA ALA A 23 25.80 -17.86 -8.68
C ALA A 23 25.89 -17.08 -7.35
N MET A 24 24.94 -16.16 -7.15
CA MET A 24 24.74 -15.52 -5.88
C MET A 24 24.18 -16.59 -4.94
N PRO A 25 24.72 -16.76 -3.73
CA PRO A 25 24.06 -17.60 -2.73
C PRO A 25 22.62 -17.10 -2.58
N ALA A 26 21.67 -18.02 -2.39
CA ALA A 26 20.22 -17.73 -2.28
C ALA A 26 19.98 -16.51 -1.36
N GLY A 27 19.92 -15.35 -1.98
CA GLY A 27 19.83 -14.06 -1.31
C GLY A 27 18.37 -13.64 -1.32
N LYS A 28 17.92 -13.22 -0.14
CA LYS A 28 16.62 -12.59 0.13
C LYS A 28 16.30 -11.57 -0.98
N LEU A 29 15.40 -11.92 -1.91
CA LEU A 29 14.94 -11.00 -2.96
C LEU A 29 13.86 -10.12 -2.35
N TRP A 30 14.24 -8.93 -1.88
CA TRP A 30 13.30 -7.96 -1.37
C TRP A 30 12.33 -7.53 -2.47
N ALA A 31 11.05 -7.44 -2.14
CA ALA A 31 10.08 -6.83 -3.04
C ALA A 31 10.45 -5.35 -3.23
N SER A 32 10.40 -4.86 -4.47
CA SER A 32 10.65 -3.44 -4.75
C SER A 32 9.65 -2.58 -3.97
N GLY A 33 10.15 -1.59 -3.21
CA GLY A 33 9.31 -0.67 -2.43
C GLY A 33 9.01 -1.09 -0.99
N THR A 34 9.67 -2.14 -0.47
CA THR A 34 9.64 -2.42 0.97
C THR A 34 10.56 -1.49 1.76
N GLY A 35 10.26 -1.29 3.04
CA GLY A 35 11.07 -0.51 3.99
C GLY A 35 10.23 0.31 4.96
N THR A 36 8.95 0.55 4.64
CA THR A 36 8.07 1.44 5.41
C THR A 36 6.62 0.96 5.44
N ILE A 37 5.83 1.51 6.38
CA ILE A 37 4.36 1.43 6.40
C ILE A 37 3.78 2.82 6.71
N LEU A 38 2.62 3.16 6.15
CA LEU A 38 2.02 4.48 6.32
C LEU A 38 1.27 4.55 7.65
N LEU A 39 1.58 5.54 8.49
CA LEU A 39 0.79 5.95 9.65
C LEU A 39 0.06 7.27 9.33
N GLU A 40 -1.24 7.28 9.56
CA GLU A 40 -2.13 8.45 9.51
C GLU A 40 -2.70 8.69 10.91
N VAL A 41 -2.74 9.95 11.36
CA VAL A 41 -3.22 10.33 12.69
C VAL A 41 -4.27 11.43 12.60
N TRP A 42 -5.35 11.26 13.37
CA TRP A 42 -6.42 12.22 13.56
C TRP A 42 -6.38 12.76 14.98
N GLU A 43 -6.04 14.04 15.12
CA GLU A 43 -6.10 14.78 16.38
C GLU A 43 -7.42 15.58 16.45
N ASP A 44 -7.79 16.05 17.63
CA ASP A 44 -9.02 16.84 17.86
C ASP A 44 -10.31 16.11 17.42
N ILE A 45 -10.37 14.79 17.61
CA ILE A 45 -11.52 13.96 17.22
C ILE A 45 -12.50 13.63 18.36
N GLY A 46 -12.29 14.22 19.54
CA GLY A 46 -13.11 14.02 20.72
C GLY A 46 -12.59 12.92 21.65
N THR A 47 -13.35 12.68 22.71
CA THR A 47 -13.02 11.72 23.76
C THR A 47 -13.40 10.30 23.35
N GLY A 48 -12.98 9.31 24.15
CA GLY A 48 -13.26 7.90 23.92
C GLY A 48 -11.98 7.12 23.60
N ASP A 49 -12.05 5.82 23.78
CA ASP A 49 -10.92 4.90 23.77
C ASP A 49 -11.22 3.61 22.99
N VAL A 50 -12.33 3.59 22.21
CA VAL A 50 -12.71 2.49 21.33
C VAL A 50 -12.60 2.88 19.86
N VAL A 51 -12.28 1.91 18.99
CA VAL A 51 -12.07 2.16 17.55
C VAL A 51 -13.26 2.84 16.87
N VAL A 52 -14.49 2.57 17.34
CA VAL A 52 -15.68 3.22 16.79
C VAL A 52 -15.68 4.74 17.01
N ASP A 53 -15.03 5.25 18.06
CA ASP A 53 -14.91 6.70 18.29
C ASP A 53 -14.03 7.38 17.23
N LEU A 54 -13.10 6.62 16.61
CA LEU A 54 -12.37 7.07 15.42
C LEU A 54 -13.24 6.92 14.17
N THR A 55 -13.83 5.74 13.92
CA THR A 55 -14.49 5.47 12.64
C THR A 55 -15.81 6.21 12.44
N ASP A 56 -16.49 6.60 13.52
CA ASP A 56 -17.70 7.44 13.47
C ASP A 56 -17.38 8.93 13.41
N ASN A 57 -16.11 9.34 13.55
CA ASN A 57 -15.72 10.73 13.44
C ASN A 57 -15.86 11.23 11.99
N PRO A 58 -16.50 12.39 11.73
CA PRO A 58 -16.71 12.90 10.36
C PRO A 58 -15.44 13.15 9.53
N ARG A 59 -14.26 13.26 10.16
CA ARG A 59 -12.97 13.43 9.48
C ARG A 59 -12.34 12.10 9.05
N TYR A 60 -12.79 10.98 9.60
CA TYR A 60 -12.34 9.66 9.17
C TYR A 60 -13.17 9.22 7.95
N PRO A 61 -12.57 8.62 6.90
CA PRO A 61 -11.17 8.21 6.75
C PRO A 61 -10.22 9.19 6.04
N ASP A 62 -10.69 10.38 5.65
CA ASP A 62 -10.06 11.13 4.55
C ASP A 62 -9.35 12.42 4.96
N ASP A 63 -9.52 12.86 6.21
CA ASP A 63 -8.93 14.10 6.72
C ASP A 63 -8.04 13.87 7.96
N PRO A 64 -6.95 13.06 7.86
CA PRO A 64 -5.99 12.93 8.94
C PRO A 64 -5.30 14.28 9.19
N SER A 65 -5.02 14.58 10.47
CA SER A 65 -4.26 15.78 10.85
C SER A 65 -2.84 15.77 10.28
N TRP A 66 -2.21 14.59 10.26
CA TRP A 66 -0.89 14.39 9.69
C TRP A 66 -0.63 12.91 9.40
N TRP A 67 0.43 12.64 8.65
CA TRP A 67 0.88 11.28 8.34
C TRP A 67 2.42 11.21 8.33
N LYS A 68 2.95 10.00 8.51
CA LYS A 68 4.38 9.68 8.33
C LYS A 68 4.57 8.22 7.96
N GLU A 69 5.75 7.90 7.47
CA GLU A 69 6.16 6.51 7.27
C GLU A 69 6.87 5.96 8.53
N LEU A 70 6.49 4.76 8.96
CA LEU A 70 7.16 3.99 10.00
C LEU A 70 8.08 2.96 9.36
N THR A 71 9.24 2.69 9.97
CA THR A 71 10.18 1.65 9.51
C THR A 71 9.90 0.26 10.09
N SER A 72 8.83 0.11 10.85
CA SER A 72 8.29 -1.16 11.37
C SER A 72 6.82 -0.95 11.74
N PHE A 73 6.06 -2.02 11.96
CA PHE A 73 4.66 -1.92 12.38
C PHE A 73 4.55 -1.65 13.91
N ASP A 74 5.21 -0.58 14.34
CA ASP A 74 5.34 -0.19 15.73
C ASP A 74 5.48 1.33 15.86
N PHE A 75 4.64 1.91 16.72
CA PHE A 75 4.80 3.26 17.23
C PHE A 75 4.20 3.34 18.63
N TRP A 76 4.73 4.23 19.45
CA TRP A 76 4.28 4.46 20.81
C TRP A 76 4.43 5.94 21.16
N ASP A 77 3.67 6.43 22.14
CA ASP A 77 3.74 7.77 22.72
C ASP A 77 3.60 8.95 21.73
N LEU A 78 2.50 8.99 20.97
CA LEU A 78 2.19 10.12 20.06
C LEU A 78 1.39 11.27 20.70
N GLY A 79 1.07 11.17 21.99
CA GLY A 79 0.18 12.11 22.68
C GLY A 79 -1.08 11.40 23.16
N GLU A 80 -2.15 12.17 23.35
CA GLU A 80 -3.43 11.72 23.91
C GLU A 80 -4.59 12.08 22.96
N GLU A 81 -5.75 11.45 23.16
CA GLU A 81 -7.04 11.74 22.51
C GLU A 81 -6.99 11.79 20.97
N TYR A 82 -6.18 10.91 20.37
CA TYR A 82 -6.06 10.80 18.92
C TYR A 82 -6.64 9.48 18.39
N GLY A 83 -6.87 9.44 17.08
CA GLY A 83 -7.11 8.20 16.36
C GLY A 83 -5.98 7.97 15.37
N SER A 84 -5.69 6.71 15.07
CA SER A 84 -4.61 6.37 14.14
C SER A 84 -5.00 5.20 13.24
N ARG A 85 -4.49 5.27 12.01
CA ARG A 85 -4.52 4.18 11.04
C ARG A 85 -3.11 3.94 10.56
N VAL A 86 -2.61 2.72 10.77
CA VAL A 86 -1.39 2.27 10.11
C VAL A 86 -1.82 1.35 8.98
N ARG A 87 -1.42 1.61 7.73
CA ARG A 87 -1.81 0.76 6.59
C ARG A 87 -0.70 0.63 5.55
N GLY A 88 -0.73 -0.49 4.86
CA GLY A 88 0.22 -0.80 3.82
C GLY A 88 0.03 -2.23 3.35
N TYR A 89 1.15 -2.84 2.99
CA TYR A 89 1.16 -4.22 2.52
C TYR A 89 2.26 -5.02 3.18
N LEU A 90 1.92 -6.24 3.56
CA LEU A 90 2.81 -7.28 4.05
C LEU A 90 3.34 -8.12 2.88
N HIS A 91 4.64 -8.40 2.90
CA HIS A 91 5.38 -9.16 1.90
C HIS A 91 6.09 -10.36 2.55
N PRO A 92 5.37 -11.46 2.86
CA PRO A 92 6.03 -12.68 3.31
C PRO A 92 6.94 -13.19 2.19
N GLN A 93 8.11 -13.69 2.55
CA GLN A 93 9.09 -14.20 1.60
C GLN A 93 9.06 -15.72 1.53
N THR A 94 8.68 -16.36 2.62
CA THR A 94 8.57 -17.82 2.71
C THR A 94 7.12 -18.23 2.87
N SER A 95 6.66 -19.19 2.06
CA SER A 95 5.32 -19.74 2.24
C SER A 95 5.23 -20.51 3.56
N GLY A 96 4.13 -20.33 4.29
CA GLY A 96 3.86 -21.12 5.47
C GLY A 96 2.80 -20.50 6.37
N VAL A 97 2.77 -20.99 7.60
CA VAL A 97 1.79 -20.57 8.59
C VAL A 97 2.38 -19.46 9.45
N TYR A 98 1.68 -18.33 9.48
CA TYR A 98 2.00 -17.16 10.28
C TYR A 98 0.95 -16.98 11.36
N THR A 99 1.35 -16.41 12.49
CA THR A 99 0.44 -15.93 13.53
C THR A 99 0.76 -14.48 13.79
N PHE A 100 -0.27 -13.67 14.04
CA PHE A 100 -0.15 -12.23 14.26
C PHE A 100 -0.59 -11.88 15.66
N TRP A 101 0.02 -10.82 16.20
CA TRP A 101 -0.35 -10.23 17.47
C TRP A 101 -0.44 -8.71 17.37
N ILE A 102 -1.32 -8.11 18.17
CA ILE A 102 -1.40 -6.65 18.34
C ILE A 102 -1.36 -6.30 19.82
N ALA A 103 -0.54 -5.33 20.19
CA ALA A 103 -0.56 -4.65 21.47
C ALA A 103 -0.87 -3.18 21.23
N SER A 104 -1.67 -2.59 22.11
CA SER A 104 -2.00 -1.17 22.04
C SER A 104 -2.45 -0.63 23.40
N ASP A 105 -2.36 0.68 23.53
CA ASP A 105 -3.01 1.49 24.55
C ASP A 105 -3.53 2.71 23.77
N ASN A 106 -4.84 2.96 23.60
CA ASN A 106 -6.01 2.17 24.01
C ASN A 106 -6.49 1.07 23.02
N CYS A 107 -7.79 1.02 22.64
CA CYS A 107 -8.33 -0.08 21.84
C CYS A 107 -7.85 -0.03 20.39
N SER A 108 -7.57 -1.21 19.84
CA SER A 108 -7.12 -1.35 18.46
C SER A 108 -7.69 -2.59 17.78
N GLU A 109 -7.68 -2.54 16.46
CA GLU A 109 -8.03 -3.64 15.58
C GLU A 109 -6.93 -3.81 14.53
N LEU A 110 -6.48 -5.05 14.31
CA LEU A 110 -5.60 -5.44 13.22
C LEU A 110 -6.43 -6.16 12.15
N TRP A 111 -6.29 -5.72 10.91
CA TRP A 111 -6.96 -6.23 9.74
C TRP A 111 -5.94 -6.73 8.72
N LEU A 112 -6.17 -7.92 8.16
CA LEU A 112 -5.34 -8.51 7.12
C LEU A 112 -6.25 -8.98 5.98
N SER A 113 -5.89 -8.65 4.74
CA SER A 113 -6.54 -9.15 3.55
C SER A 113 -5.89 -10.46 3.09
N PRO A 114 -6.65 -11.41 2.51
CA PRO A 114 -6.09 -12.59 1.84
C PRO A 114 -5.35 -12.25 0.54
N ASP A 115 -5.37 -10.98 0.10
CA ASP A 115 -4.71 -10.48 -1.12
C ASP A 115 -4.35 -9.00 -0.97
N GLU A 116 -3.90 -8.35 -2.05
CA GLU A 116 -3.55 -6.92 -2.05
C GLU A 116 -4.76 -5.98 -2.02
N ASN A 117 -6.00 -6.46 -2.13
CA ASN A 117 -7.19 -5.60 -2.18
C ASN A 117 -7.67 -5.27 -0.75
N PRO A 118 -7.66 -3.99 -0.32
CA PRO A 118 -8.11 -3.59 1.01
C PRO A 118 -9.56 -3.97 1.32
N GLY A 119 -10.41 -4.06 0.29
CA GLY A 119 -11.83 -4.41 0.46
C GLY A 119 -12.07 -5.87 0.87
N ASN A 120 -11.04 -6.72 0.85
CA ASN A 120 -11.10 -8.11 1.31
C ASN A 120 -10.53 -8.29 2.73
N ALA A 121 -10.08 -7.21 3.38
CA ALA A 121 -9.50 -7.26 4.71
C ALA A 121 -10.49 -7.78 5.76
N ALA A 122 -10.00 -8.63 6.66
CA ALA A 122 -10.77 -9.19 7.77
C ALA A 122 -10.05 -8.96 9.10
N LEU A 123 -10.84 -8.76 10.17
CA LEU A 123 -10.32 -8.62 11.52
C LEU A 123 -9.50 -9.86 11.90
N THR A 124 -8.27 -9.62 12.30
CA THR A 124 -7.23 -10.64 12.51
C THR A 124 -6.84 -10.76 13.98
N ALA A 125 -6.72 -9.63 14.67
CA ALA A 125 -6.45 -9.54 16.11
C ALA A 125 -6.94 -8.17 16.64
N ALA A 126 -7.15 -8.02 17.94
CA ALA A 126 -7.63 -6.77 18.53
C ALA A 126 -7.35 -6.65 20.03
N VAL A 127 -7.27 -5.40 20.51
CA VAL A 127 -7.45 -5.01 21.92
C VAL A 127 -8.81 -4.30 22.00
N LEU A 128 -9.76 -4.86 22.73
CA LEU A 128 -11.18 -4.46 22.72
C LEU A 128 -11.69 -4.16 24.12
N ALA A 129 -12.57 -3.17 24.23
CA ALA A 129 -13.32 -2.90 25.46
C ALA A 129 -14.03 -4.16 26.02
N PRO A 130 -14.14 -4.31 27.35
CA PRO A 130 -13.75 -3.35 28.40
C PRO A 130 -12.24 -3.35 28.72
N ASN A 131 -11.44 -4.15 28.01
CA ASN A 131 -9.99 -4.23 28.18
C ASN A 131 -9.31 -3.26 27.22
N THR A 132 -9.13 -2.03 27.66
CA THR A 132 -8.81 -0.94 26.74
C THR A 132 -7.32 -0.75 26.52
N TYR A 133 -6.41 -1.54 27.10
CA TYR A 133 -4.98 -1.36 26.89
C TYR A 133 -4.14 -2.60 27.19
N THR A 134 -2.88 -2.53 26.80
CA THR A 134 -1.76 -3.43 27.11
C THR A 134 -0.47 -2.64 27.21
N ALA A 135 0.56 -3.20 27.85
CA ALA A 135 1.89 -2.61 27.81
C ALA A 135 2.48 -2.59 26.38
N HIS A 136 3.46 -1.71 26.12
CA HIS A 136 4.24 -1.79 24.89
C HIS A 136 4.90 -3.18 24.79
N TYR A 137 4.70 -3.87 23.66
CA TYR A 137 5.09 -5.28 23.45
C TYR A 137 4.35 -6.33 24.32
N GLY A 138 3.25 -5.95 24.98
CA GLY A 138 2.42 -6.83 25.79
C GLY A 138 1.41 -7.61 24.96
N TRP A 139 1.81 -8.73 24.34
CA TRP A 139 0.94 -9.51 23.43
C TRP A 139 0.18 -10.70 24.05
N ASP A 140 0.31 -10.90 25.36
CA ASP A 140 -0.24 -12.07 26.06
C ASP A 140 -1.27 -11.70 27.14
N GLU A 141 -1.76 -10.47 27.15
CA GLU A 141 -2.73 -9.99 28.15
C GLU A 141 -4.14 -10.48 27.82
N TRP A 142 -4.51 -10.47 26.53
CA TRP A 142 -5.86 -10.81 26.08
C TRP A 142 -5.85 -11.83 24.93
N PRO A 143 -6.75 -12.84 24.93
CA PRO A 143 -6.83 -13.81 23.85
C PRO A 143 -7.10 -13.18 22.47
N SER A 144 -7.83 -12.06 22.42
CA SER A 144 -8.15 -11.34 21.17
C SER A 144 -6.92 -10.73 20.51
N GLN A 145 -5.81 -10.53 21.23
CA GLN A 145 -4.59 -9.99 20.68
C GLN A 145 -3.91 -10.93 19.70
N LYS A 146 -4.30 -12.21 19.66
CA LYS A 146 -3.65 -13.24 18.87
C LYS A 146 -4.58 -13.72 17.75
N SER A 147 -4.06 -13.74 16.52
CA SER A 147 -4.77 -14.32 15.40
C SER A 147 -4.86 -15.84 15.49
N VAL A 148 -5.84 -16.41 14.78
CA VAL A 148 -5.71 -17.80 14.34
C VAL A 148 -4.49 -17.95 13.41
N PRO A 149 -3.92 -19.15 13.23
CA PRO A 149 -2.85 -19.35 12.27
C PRO A 149 -3.35 -19.08 10.83
N ILE A 150 -2.61 -18.26 10.08
CA ILE A 150 -2.93 -17.82 8.72
C ILE A 150 -1.87 -18.37 7.76
N THR A 151 -2.30 -19.03 6.69
CA THR A 151 -1.36 -19.48 5.65
C THR A 151 -1.09 -18.36 4.67
N LEU A 152 0.17 -17.98 4.54
CA LEU A 152 0.64 -17.01 3.56
C LEU A 152 1.53 -17.68 2.52
N VAL A 153 1.54 -17.12 1.31
CA VAL A 153 2.37 -17.59 0.20
C VAL A 153 3.50 -16.59 0.01
N GLY A 154 4.74 -17.08 0.04
CA GLY A 154 5.93 -16.26 -0.17
C GLY A 154 5.91 -15.56 -1.53
N GLY A 155 6.32 -14.29 -1.55
CA GLY A 155 6.34 -13.44 -2.73
C GLY A 155 4.98 -12.85 -3.13
N GLN A 156 3.90 -13.15 -2.40
CA GLN A 156 2.63 -12.45 -2.55
C GLN A 156 2.58 -11.19 -1.67
N LYS A 157 1.68 -10.28 -2.04
CA LYS A 157 1.44 -9.00 -1.37
C LYS A 157 0.06 -9.04 -0.71
N TYR A 158 0.00 -8.68 0.57
CA TYR A 158 -1.24 -8.74 1.37
C TYR A 158 -1.51 -7.37 1.99
N TYR A 159 -2.71 -6.81 1.80
CA TYR A 159 -3.06 -5.56 2.48
C TYR A 159 -3.17 -5.79 3.99
N THR A 160 -2.58 -4.90 4.78
CA THR A 160 -2.65 -4.92 6.25
C THR A 160 -2.96 -3.53 6.78
N MET A 161 -3.74 -3.46 7.85
CA MET A 161 -4.13 -2.21 8.49
C MET A 161 -4.34 -2.40 9.99
N SER A 162 -3.91 -1.43 10.80
CA SER A 162 -4.42 -1.26 12.16
C SER A 162 -5.30 -0.02 12.25
N LEU A 163 -6.37 -0.11 13.03
CA LEU A 163 -7.14 1.03 13.52
C LEU A 163 -6.95 1.11 15.03
N HIS A 164 -6.79 2.32 15.55
CA HIS A 164 -6.52 2.52 16.96
C HIS A 164 -7.11 3.85 17.43
N LYS A 165 -7.80 3.83 18.57
CA LYS A 165 -8.26 5.03 19.27
C LYS A 165 -7.50 5.13 20.58
N GLU A 166 -6.74 6.20 20.72
CA GLU A 166 -6.11 6.59 21.98
C GLU A 166 -7.09 7.43 22.81
N GLY A 167 -7.21 7.08 24.09
CA GLY A 167 -7.90 7.86 25.11
C GLY A 167 -6.94 8.83 25.79
N VAL A 168 -6.53 8.50 27.02
CA VAL A 168 -5.70 9.37 27.87
C VAL A 168 -4.48 8.61 28.37
N HIS A 169 -3.44 9.35 28.79
CA HIS A 169 -2.13 8.84 29.25
C HIS A 169 -1.18 8.38 28.14
N GLY A 170 -1.64 8.33 26.90
CA GLY A 170 -0.84 8.06 25.74
C GLY A 170 -0.59 6.58 25.50
N GLY A 171 -0.07 6.29 24.32
CA GLY A 171 0.14 4.92 23.88
C GLY A 171 0.33 4.85 22.38
N GLY A 172 0.04 3.69 21.81
CA GLY A 172 0.22 3.45 20.39
C GLY A 172 -0.13 2.02 20.00
N VAL A 173 0.46 1.55 18.91
CA VAL A 173 0.20 0.22 18.35
C VAL A 173 1.51 -0.46 18.03
N CYS A 174 1.59 -1.73 18.43
CA CYS A 174 2.72 -2.60 18.14
C CYS A 174 2.22 -3.95 17.61
N VAL A 175 2.51 -4.25 16.34
CA VAL A 175 2.10 -5.48 15.69
C VAL A 175 3.28 -6.42 15.55
N ALA A 176 3.12 -7.62 16.12
CA ALA A 176 4.09 -8.70 16.00
C ALA A 176 3.57 -9.84 15.12
N TRP A 177 4.51 -10.63 14.63
CA TRP A 177 4.22 -11.86 13.90
C TRP A 177 5.24 -12.94 14.22
N GLN A 178 4.87 -14.18 13.91
CA GLN A 178 5.73 -15.35 14.00
C GLN A 178 5.41 -16.27 12.83
N GLY A 179 6.43 -16.83 12.19
CA GLY A 179 6.29 -17.73 11.05
C GLY A 179 7.65 -18.11 10.47
N PRO A 180 7.69 -18.70 9.26
CA PRO A 180 8.93 -19.09 8.60
C PRO A 180 9.95 -17.96 8.43
N ASP A 181 9.51 -16.73 8.15
CA ASP A 181 10.41 -15.56 8.01
C ASP A 181 10.83 -14.95 9.36
N CYS A 182 10.11 -15.27 10.43
CA CYS A 182 10.30 -14.74 11.77
C CYS A 182 10.05 -15.86 12.81
N PRO A 183 11.04 -16.76 13.03
CA PRO A 183 10.83 -17.97 13.84
C PRO A 183 10.49 -17.66 15.31
N GLU A 184 10.95 -16.53 15.81
CA GLU A 184 10.58 -15.98 17.11
C GLU A 184 9.56 -14.86 16.92
N ARG A 185 8.61 -14.71 17.85
CA ARG A 185 7.64 -13.63 17.80
C ARG A 185 8.36 -12.28 17.93
N ALA A 186 8.25 -11.43 16.92
CA ALA A 186 8.85 -10.10 16.89
C ALA A 186 7.96 -9.12 16.13
N VAL A 187 8.22 -7.83 16.30
CA VAL A 187 7.60 -6.75 15.51
C VAL A 187 7.82 -6.99 14.03
N ILE A 188 6.82 -6.68 13.20
CA ILE A 188 6.97 -6.73 11.74
C ILE A 188 7.89 -5.60 11.30
N ASP A 189 9.12 -5.93 10.90
CA ASP A 189 10.09 -4.97 10.40
C ASP A 189 9.68 -4.42 9.01
N GLY A 190 10.09 -3.18 8.72
CA GLY A 190 9.86 -2.51 7.45
C GLY A 190 10.35 -3.28 6.24
N GLU A 191 11.34 -4.17 6.40
CA GLU A 191 11.80 -5.07 5.34
C GLU A 191 10.71 -5.97 4.75
N PHE A 192 9.63 -6.23 5.51
CA PHE A 192 8.45 -7.01 5.09
C PHE A 192 7.24 -6.12 4.77
N LEU A 193 7.38 -4.80 4.83
CA LEU A 193 6.29 -3.85 4.69
C LEU A 193 6.55 -2.87 3.56
N SER A 194 5.50 -2.51 2.84
CA SER A 194 5.49 -1.33 1.97
C SER A 194 4.33 -0.42 2.34
N ALA A 195 4.54 0.90 2.31
CA ALA A 195 3.51 1.88 2.58
C ALA A 195 2.28 1.71 1.66
N TYR A 196 1.12 2.09 2.18
CA TYR A 196 -0.07 2.16 1.35
C TYR A 196 0.08 3.30 0.35
N GLU A 197 0.20 2.99 -0.94
CA GLU A 197 0.28 4.01 -1.98
C GLU A 197 -0.98 4.87 -1.98
N LEU A 198 -0.80 6.16 -1.70
CA LEU A 198 -1.91 7.12 -1.69
C LEU A 198 -2.39 7.40 -3.13
N ALA A 199 -3.65 7.80 -3.28
CA ALA A 199 -4.23 8.09 -4.60
C ALA A 199 -3.39 9.08 -5.45
N PRO A 200 -2.81 10.17 -4.90
CA PRO A 200 -1.86 11.02 -5.63
C PRO A 200 -0.65 10.24 -6.20
N GLU A 201 -0.04 9.36 -5.41
CA GLU A 201 1.15 8.60 -5.80
C GLU A 201 0.83 7.58 -6.88
N LYS A 202 -0.28 6.83 -6.74
CA LYS A 202 -0.76 5.92 -7.78
C LYS A 202 -1.05 6.68 -9.08
N THR A 203 -1.61 7.89 -8.97
CA THR A 203 -1.88 8.74 -10.13
C THR A 203 -0.58 9.23 -10.79
N GLN A 204 0.46 9.56 -10.01
CA GLN A 204 1.80 9.89 -10.52
C GLN A 204 2.47 8.69 -11.22
N GLN A 205 2.36 7.49 -10.66
CA GLN A 205 2.86 6.26 -11.32
C GLN A 205 2.14 6.02 -12.66
N LEU A 206 0.83 6.27 -12.73
CA LEU A 206 0.07 6.17 -13.96
C LEU A 206 0.52 7.19 -15.01
N ILE A 207 0.86 8.42 -14.62
CA ILE A 207 1.46 9.41 -15.53
C ILE A 207 2.74 8.86 -16.15
N LYS A 208 3.66 8.32 -15.32
CA LYS A 208 4.92 7.73 -15.82
C LYS A 208 4.66 6.59 -16.81
N LYS A 209 3.67 5.76 -16.53
CA LYS A 209 3.25 4.67 -17.42
C LYS A 209 2.77 5.19 -18.77
N ILE A 210 1.94 6.24 -18.78
CA ILE A 210 1.40 6.84 -20.02
C ILE A 210 2.53 7.42 -20.87
N VAL A 211 3.46 8.16 -20.27
CA VAL A 211 4.62 8.71 -20.98
C VAL A 211 5.47 7.59 -21.61
N ALA A 212 5.59 6.45 -20.92
CA ALA A 212 6.30 5.29 -21.45
C ALA A 212 5.58 4.57 -22.61
N LEU A 213 4.30 4.86 -22.86
CA LEU A 213 3.55 4.31 -24.01
C LEU A 213 3.88 5.03 -25.33
N ASP A 214 4.59 6.17 -25.29
CA ASP A 214 4.98 6.96 -26.47
C ASP A 214 3.79 7.29 -27.38
N LEU A 215 2.73 7.82 -26.77
CA LEU A 215 1.49 8.17 -27.47
C LEU A 215 1.67 9.45 -28.31
N PRO A 216 0.80 9.70 -29.30
CA PRO A 216 0.77 10.99 -29.98
C PRO A 216 0.64 12.13 -28.96
N ALA A 217 1.54 13.12 -29.03
CA ALA A 217 1.70 14.17 -28.01
C ALA A 217 0.39 14.86 -27.59
N GLY A 218 -0.55 15.08 -28.52
CA GLY A 218 -1.84 15.67 -28.19
C GLY A 218 -2.72 14.79 -27.28
N ILE A 219 -2.62 13.47 -27.42
CA ILE A 219 -3.32 12.50 -26.57
C ILE A 219 -2.61 12.37 -25.24
N GLU A 220 -1.28 12.21 -25.26
CA GLU A 220 -0.46 12.14 -24.04
C GLU A 220 -0.71 13.35 -23.14
N ASN A 221 -0.52 14.56 -23.66
CA ASN A 221 -0.71 15.81 -22.89
C ASN A 221 -2.13 15.92 -22.31
N SER A 222 -3.13 15.51 -23.09
CA SER A 222 -4.53 15.57 -22.66
C SER A 222 -4.89 14.53 -21.59
N LEU A 223 -4.25 13.36 -21.61
CA LEU A 223 -4.39 12.32 -20.58
C LEU A 223 -3.62 12.71 -19.31
N VAL A 224 -2.34 13.09 -19.44
CA VAL A 224 -1.47 13.49 -18.34
C VAL A 224 -2.06 14.69 -17.58
N SER A 225 -2.49 15.74 -18.28
CA SER A 225 -3.10 16.91 -17.61
C SER A 225 -4.35 16.58 -16.79
N LYS A 226 -5.13 15.55 -17.14
CA LYS A 226 -6.28 15.13 -16.32
C LYS A 226 -5.83 14.50 -15.01
N LEU A 227 -4.77 13.69 -15.07
CA LEU A 227 -4.18 13.05 -13.91
C LEU A 227 -3.48 14.08 -13.00
N GLU A 228 -2.71 15.02 -13.55
CA GLU A 228 -2.10 16.12 -12.78
C GLU A 228 -3.16 16.98 -12.08
N ASN A 229 -4.24 17.32 -12.77
CA ASN A 229 -5.35 18.06 -12.15
C ASN A 229 -6.10 17.22 -11.09
N ALA A 230 -6.14 15.90 -11.23
CA ALA A 230 -6.70 15.01 -10.21
C ALA A 230 -5.81 15.00 -8.96
N ILE A 231 -4.49 14.89 -9.14
CA ILE A 231 -3.50 14.99 -8.06
C ILE A 231 -3.67 16.30 -7.28
N ASN A 232 -3.72 17.44 -7.96
CA ASN A 232 -3.93 18.74 -7.29
C ASN A 232 -5.22 18.78 -6.46
N SER A 233 -6.30 18.12 -6.92
CA SER A 233 -7.54 18.03 -6.16
C SER A 233 -7.41 17.11 -4.95
N LEU A 234 -6.71 15.99 -5.08
CA LEU A 234 -6.45 15.07 -3.96
C LEU A 234 -5.59 15.74 -2.88
N GLU A 235 -4.52 16.44 -3.27
CA GLU A 235 -3.63 17.16 -2.35
C GLU A 235 -4.32 18.33 -1.63
N THR A 236 -5.49 18.77 -2.12
CA THR A 236 -6.30 19.83 -1.52
C THR A 236 -7.60 19.32 -0.88
N GLY A 237 -7.73 18.00 -0.70
CA GLY A 237 -8.90 17.37 -0.06
C GLY A 237 -10.20 17.48 -0.85
N GLN A 238 -10.12 17.68 -2.17
CA GLN A 238 -11.27 17.83 -3.05
C GLN A 238 -11.61 16.52 -3.78
N ASP A 239 -11.94 15.47 -3.04
CA ASP A 239 -12.05 14.10 -3.56
C ASP A 239 -13.08 13.95 -4.69
N ASN A 240 -14.28 14.51 -4.52
CA ASN A 240 -15.28 14.53 -5.59
C ASN A 240 -14.77 15.22 -6.87
N ALA A 241 -13.97 16.28 -6.73
CA ALA A 241 -13.37 16.97 -7.86
C ALA A 241 -12.24 16.16 -8.49
N ALA A 242 -11.53 15.33 -7.72
CA ALA A 242 -10.53 14.40 -8.22
C ALA A 242 -11.19 13.23 -8.98
N ILE A 243 -12.20 12.59 -8.38
CA ILE A 243 -12.97 11.49 -8.98
C ILE A 243 -13.53 11.92 -10.35
N ASN A 244 -14.16 13.10 -10.42
CA ASN A 244 -14.67 13.63 -11.70
C ASN A 244 -13.59 13.75 -12.79
N LYS A 245 -12.35 14.11 -12.43
CA LYS A 245 -11.22 14.21 -13.37
C LYS A 245 -10.71 12.83 -13.80
N LEU A 246 -10.67 11.88 -12.88
CA LEU A 246 -10.32 10.49 -13.14
C LEU A 246 -11.38 9.79 -14.03
N GLU A 247 -12.66 10.06 -13.82
CA GLU A 247 -13.73 9.58 -14.72
C GLU A 247 -13.63 10.20 -16.12
N ALA A 248 -13.31 11.50 -16.20
CA ALA A 248 -13.05 12.16 -17.48
C ALA A 248 -11.86 11.53 -18.22
N PHE A 249 -10.81 11.13 -17.49
CA PHE A 249 -9.70 10.35 -18.04
C PHE A 249 -10.17 9.00 -18.60
N ILE A 250 -10.95 8.23 -17.84
CA ILE A 250 -11.50 6.93 -18.28
C ILE A 250 -12.30 7.10 -19.58
N ASN A 251 -13.15 8.12 -19.64
CA ASN A 251 -13.98 8.40 -20.82
C ASN A 251 -13.12 8.72 -22.05
N GLN A 252 -12.03 9.47 -21.87
CA GLN A 252 -11.10 9.72 -22.95
C GLN A 252 -10.36 8.46 -23.39
N VAL A 253 -9.87 7.63 -22.47
CA VAL A 253 -9.20 6.36 -22.80
C VAL A 253 -10.14 5.45 -23.60
N LYS A 254 -11.40 5.30 -23.17
CA LYS A 254 -12.42 4.56 -23.92
C LYS A 254 -12.62 5.11 -25.33
N ALA A 255 -12.59 6.44 -25.49
CA ALA A 255 -12.72 7.09 -26.78
C ALA A 255 -11.47 6.96 -27.68
N GLN A 256 -10.29 6.69 -27.11
CA GLN A 256 -9.04 6.51 -27.86
C GLN A 256 -8.70 5.05 -28.16
N ARG A 257 -9.42 4.11 -27.55
CA ARG A 257 -9.28 2.67 -27.75
C ARG A 257 -9.48 2.26 -29.21
N ASP A 258 -8.61 1.40 -29.69
CA ASP A 258 -8.59 0.81 -31.04
C ASP A 258 -8.52 1.84 -32.20
N LYS A 259 -8.19 3.10 -31.89
CA LYS A 259 -7.84 4.08 -32.91
C LYS A 259 -6.39 3.85 -33.33
N LYS A 260 -6.19 3.71 -34.64
CA LYS A 260 -4.87 3.51 -35.26
C LYS A 260 -3.90 4.61 -34.77
N GLN A 261 -2.75 4.19 -34.22
CA GLN A 261 -1.71 5.04 -33.61
C GLN A 261 -2.02 5.64 -32.23
N ASN A 262 -3.12 5.24 -31.58
CA ASN A 262 -3.46 5.69 -30.24
C ASN A 262 -3.27 4.53 -29.23
N LEU A 263 -4.34 4.07 -28.57
CA LEU A 263 -4.28 3.00 -27.58
C LEU A 263 -4.76 1.67 -28.18
N THR A 264 -4.01 0.60 -27.94
CA THR A 264 -4.53 -0.76 -28.15
C THR A 264 -5.65 -1.06 -27.16
N ASN A 265 -6.50 -2.05 -27.47
CA ASN A 265 -7.52 -2.52 -26.53
C ASN A 265 -6.93 -2.93 -25.16
N GLU A 266 -5.75 -3.58 -25.17
CA GLU A 266 -5.06 -4.02 -23.95
C GLU A 266 -4.56 -2.83 -23.12
N GLN A 267 -3.85 -1.88 -23.74
CA GLN A 267 -3.39 -0.66 -23.07
C GLN A 267 -4.57 0.14 -22.51
N ALA A 268 -5.64 0.30 -23.28
CA ALA A 268 -6.83 1.00 -22.82
C ALA A 268 -7.49 0.29 -21.64
N GLY A 269 -7.60 -1.05 -21.67
CA GLY A 269 -8.15 -1.85 -20.59
C GLY A 269 -7.34 -1.69 -19.30
N GLU A 270 -6.01 -1.73 -19.41
CA GLU A 270 -5.10 -1.59 -18.28
C GLU A 270 -5.14 -0.19 -17.67
N LEU A 271 -5.12 0.87 -18.48
CA LEU A 271 -5.24 2.25 -17.99
C LEU A 271 -6.58 2.49 -17.29
N ILE A 272 -7.69 1.93 -17.80
CA ILE A 272 -9.00 2.03 -17.17
C ILE A 272 -9.00 1.30 -15.81
N ALA A 273 -8.47 0.08 -15.75
CA ALA A 273 -8.42 -0.69 -14.50
C ALA A 273 -7.59 0.04 -13.44
N ASN A 274 -6.45 0.61 -13.82
CA ASN A 274 -5.62 1.40 -12.92
C ASN A 274 -6.37 2.60 -12.34
N VAL A 275 -7.08 3.38 -13.17
CA VAL A 275 -7.85 4.52 -12.68
C VAL A 275 -9.04 4.10 -11.82
N GLN A 276 -9.71 2.99 -12.14
CA GLN A 276 -10.78 2.45 -11.30
C GLN A 276 -10.25 2.03 -9.92
N ALA A 277 -9.06 1.46 -9.85
CA ALA A 277 -8.41 1.13 -8.57
C ALA A 277 -8.03 2.38 -7.78
N ILE A 278 -7.58 3.46 -8.46
CA ILE A 278 -7.33 4.77 -7.82
C ILE A 278 -8.63 5.35 -7.25
N ILE A 279 -9.70 5.38 -8.05
CA ILE A 279 -11.03 5.88 -7.61
C ILE A 279 -11.54 5.08 -6.41
N LYS A 280 -11.34 3.75 -6.37
CA LYS A 280 -11.75 2.92 -5.22
C LYS A 280 -10.94 3.20 -3.94
N SER A 281 -9.75 3.80 -4.08
CA SER A 281 -8.88 4.13 -2.96
C SER A 281 -8.99 5.58 -2.47
N ILE A 282 -9.79 6.40 -3.17
CA ILE A 282 -10.28 7.71 -2.74
C ILE A 282 -11.61 7.46 -2.03
#